data_AF-A0A6A9SWI3-F1
#
_entry.id   AF-A0A6A9SWI3-F1
#
_cell.length_a   1.000
_cell.length_b   1.000
_cell.length_c   1.000
_cell.angle_alpha   90.00
_cell.angle_beta   90.00
_cell.angle_gamma   90.00
#
_symmetry.space_group_name_H-M   'P 1'
#
loop_
_entity.id
_entity.type
_entity.pdbx_description
1 polymer ?
#
loop_
_entity_poly.entity_id
_entity_poly.type
_entity_poly.pdbx_seq_one_letter_code
_entity_poly.pdbx_strand_id
1 'polypeptide(L)'
;MGRRTFSGMEVVKVLVNTGGFEWRRTTGDHAQLYYEHPSNKEDRRQVTVPLHDELRTGTLRDIAESAGAHDFAAFCEWIDRHA
;
A
#
# COMPACT_ATOMS: atom_id res chain seq x y z
N MET A 1 12.31 -13.62 -4.95
CA MET A 1 10.86 -13.62 -5.24
C MET A 1 10.12 -13.77 -3.93
N GLY A 2 9.61 -12.65 -3.40
CA GLY A 2 8.77 -12.63 -2.21
C GLY A 2 7.36 -13.18 -2.48
N ARG A 3 6.58 -13.40 -1.41
CA ARG A 3 5.19 -13.88 -1.54
C ARG A 3 4.31 -12.89 -2.31
N ARG A 4 3.20 -13.39 -2.86
CA ARG A 4 2.23 -12.61 -3.69
C ARG A 4 0.83 -12.52 -3.09
N THR A 5 0.66 -13.05 -1.88
CA THR A 5 -0.58 -13.04 -1.11
C THR A 5 -0.29 -12.35 0.21
N PHE A 6 -1.07 -11.30 0.49
CA PHE A 6 -0.96 -10.48 1.69
C PHE A 6 -2.38 -10.13 2.14
N SER A 7 -2.58 -10.00 3.44
CA SER A 7 -3.76 -9.33 3.97
C SER A 7 -3.69 -7.83 3.67
N GLY A 8 -4.85 -7.18 3.63
CA GLY A 8 -4.92 -5.73 3.56
C GLY A 8 -4.17 -5.05 4.70
N MET A 9 -4.18 -5.68 5.88
CA MET A 9 -3.57 -5.11 7.06
C MET A 9 -2.03 -5.12 7.02
N GLU A 10 -1.42 -6.17 6.49
CA GLU A 10 0.02 -6.22 6.24
C GLU A 10 0.45 -5.09 5.31
N VAL A 11 -0.29 -4.88 4.21
CA VAL A 11 0.01 -3.81 3.24
C VAL A 11 -0.10 -2.43 3.89
N VAL A 12 -1.19 -2.16 4.61
CA VAL A 12 -1.38 -0.87 5.30
C VAL A 12 -0.27 -0.63 6.34
N LYS A 13 0.08 -1.62 7.14
CA LYS A 13 1.13 -1.51 8.16
C LYS A 13 2.46 -1.09 7.55
N VAL A 14 2.85 -1.72 6.43
CA VAL A 14 4.12 -1.39 5.78
C VAL A 14 4.06 0.00 5.12
N LEU A 15 2.98 0.33 4.41
CA LEU A 15 2.81 1.65 3.81
C LEU A 15 2.85 2.77 4.84
N VAL A 16 2.22 2.59 6.01
CA VAL A 16 2.20 3.60 7.07
C VAL A 16 3.54 3.70 7.79
N ASN A 17 4.08 2.57 8.27
CA ASN A 17 5.26 2.59 9.14
C ASN A 17 6.58 2.77 8.37
N THR A 18 6.64 2.33 7.11
CA THR A 18 7.87 2.36 6.30
C THR A 18 7.70 3.23 5.05
N GLY A 19 6.52 3.23 4.43
CA GLY A 19 6.24 4.00 3.21
C GLY A 19 5.93 5.48 3.43
N GLY A 20 5.80 5.94 4.68
CA GLY A 20 5.50 7.33 5.00
C GLY A 20 4.06 7.75 4.69
N PHE A 21 3.15 6.80 4.47
CA PHE A 21 1.73 7.09 4.29
C PHE A 21 1.07 7.37 5.65
N GLU A 22 0.12 8.29 5.66
CA GLU A 22 -0.75 8.53 6.81
C GLU A 22 -2.08 7.80 6.64
N TRP A 23 -2.51 7.06 7.67
CA TRP A 23 -3.87 6.51 7.71
C TRP A 23 -4.86 7.63 8.04
N ARG A 24 -5.64 8.05 7.05
CA ARG A 24 -6.63 9.13 7.22
C ARG A 24 -7.95 8.68 7.82
N ARG A 25 -8.52 7.60 7.27
CA ARG A 25 -9.80 7.04 7.72
C ARG A 25 -10.01 5.62 7.24
N THR A 26 -11.04 4.98 7.79
CA THR A 26 -11.59 3.71 7.31
C THR A 26 -13.04 3.94 6.91
N THR A 27 -13.48 3.37 5.80
CA THR A 27 -14.88 3.43 5.35
C THR A 27 -15.30 2.04 4.90
N GLY A 28 -16.25 1.45 5.61
CA GLY A 28 -16.55 0.03 5.48
C GLY A 28 -15.31 -0.81 5.79
N ASP A 29 -14.97 -1.72 4.88
CA ASP A 29 -13.80 -2.57 4.96
C ASP A 29 -12.57 -1.98 4.23
N HIS A 30 -12.55 -0.70 3.85
CA HIS A 30 -11.43 -0.08 3.14
C HIS A 30 -10.72 1.00 3.97
N ALA A 31 -9.39 0.92 4.06
CA ALA A 31 -8.54 1.96 4.61
C ALA A 31 -8.16 2.98 3.52
N GLN A 32 -8.22 4.26 3.85
CA GLN A 32 -7.77 5.35 2.99
C GLN A 32 -6.47 5.94 3.55
N LEU A 33 -5.40 5.81 2.76
CA LEU A 33 -4.07 6.28 3.07
C LEU A 33 -3.70 7.49 2.21
N TYR A 34 -2.93 8.40 2.78
CA TYR A 34 -2.48 9.61 2.10
C TYR A 34 -0.98 9.79 2.24
N TYR A 35 -0.31 10.12 1.15
CA TYR A 35 1.11 10.47 1.14
C TYR A 35 1.31 11.86 0.53
N GLU A 36 2.17 12.66 1.15
CA GLU A 36 2.68 13.92 0.62
C GLU A 36 4.20 13.88 0.60
N HIS A 37 4.80 14.05 -0.58
CA HIS A 37 6.24 14.02 -0.70
C HIS A 37 6.86 15.26 -0.01
N PRO A 38 7.90 15.10 0.84
CA PRO A 38 8.42 16.17 1.69
C PRO A 38 8.96 17.37 0.91
N SER A 39 9.42 17.16 -0.32
CA SER A 39 10.03 18.20 -1.15
C SER A 39 9.32 18.45 -2.49
N ASN A 40 8.36 17.60 -2.86
CA ASN A 40 7.66 17.68 -4.14
C ASN A 40 6.17 17.81 -3.88
N LYS A 41 5.67 19.04 -3.85
CA LYS A 41 4.27 19.32 -3.50
C LYS A 41 3.26 18.81 -4.54
N GLU A 42 3.72 18.47 -5.74
CA GLU A 42 2.90 17.89 -6.81
C GLU A 42 2.74 16.37 -6.65
N ASP A 43 3.64 15.71 -5.91
CA ASP A 43 3.56 14.28 -5.63
C ASP A 43 2.77 14.03 -4.34
N ARG A 44 1.46 13.87 -4.55
CA ARG A 44 0.48 13.52 -3.53
C ARG A 44 -0.25 12.27 -3.97
N ARG A 45 -0.33 11.27 -3.09
CA ARG A 45 -0.91 9.96 -3.42
C ARG A 45 -2.02 9.64 -2.45
N GLN A 46 -3.12 9.15 -3.00
CA GLN A 46 -4.24 8.60 -2.25
C GLN A 46 -4.34 7.12 -2.60
N VAL A 47 -4.27 6.27 -1.58
CA VAL A 47 -4.30 4.81 -1.74
C VAL A 47 -5.46 4.27 -0.94
N THR A 48 -6.27 3.42 -1.58
CA THR A 48 -7.36 2.71 -0.91
C THR A 48 -6.99 1.24 -0.81
N VAL A 49 -7.00 0.69 0.41
CA VAL A 49 -6.63 -0.70 0.68
C VAL A 49 -7.82 -1.44 1.30
N PRO A 50 -8.37 -2.49 0.65
CA PRO A 50 -9.34 -3.37 1.29
C PRO A 50 -8.70 -4.13 2.46
N LEU A 51 -9.37 -4.22 3.60
CA LEU A 51 -8.89 -4.84 4.84
C LEU A 51 -9.32 -6.32 4.93
N HIS A 52 -9.14 -7.08 3.86
CA HIS A 52 -9.46 -8.50 3.80
C HIS A 52 -8.24 -9.34 4.22
N ASP A 53 -8.46 -10.59 4.64
CA ASP A 53 -7.39 -11.51 5.03
C ASP A 53 -6.45 -11.87 3.88
N GLU A 54 -6.93 -11.79 2.64
CA GLU A 54 -6.13 -11.97 1.43
C GLU A 54 -6.57 -11.01 0.32
N LEU A 55 -5.61 -10.28 -0.24
CA LEU A 55 -5.80 -9.44 -1.42
C LEU A 55 -5.56 -10.24 -2.69
N ARG A 56 -6.47 -10.07 -3.66
CA ARG A 56 -6.25 -10.56 -5.03
C ARG A 56 -5.04 -9.87 -5.65
N THR A 57 -4.29 -10.58 -6.49
CA THR A 57 -3.09 -10.03 -7.14
C THR A 57 -3.38 -8.77 -7.97
N GLY A 58 -4.55 -8.68 -8.61
CA GLY A 58 -4.98 -7.47 -9.32
C GLY A 58 -5.11 -6.27 -8.37
N THR A 59 -5.83 -6.44 -7.27
CA THR A 59 -5.99 -5.42 -6.22
C THR A 59 -4.65 -5.00 -5.63
N LEU A 60 -3.76 -5.95 -5.34
CA LEU A 60 -2.42 -5.65 -4.82
C LEU A 60 -1.61 -4.82 -5.82
N ARG A 61 -1.76 -5.08 -7.13
CA ARG A 61 -1.10 -4.31 -8.19
C ARG A 61 -1.66 -2.90 -8.28
N ASP A 62 -2.98 -2.74 -8.24
CA ASP A 62 -3.63 -1.42 -8.24
C ASP A 62 -3.16 -0.56 -7.05
N ILE A 63 -2.99 -1.19 -5.88
CA ILE A 63 -2.42 -0.54 -4.69
C ILE A 63 -0.96 -0.13 -4.93
N ALA A 64 -0.14 -1.02 -5.51
CA ALA A 64 1.26 -0.73 -5.82
C ALA A 64 1.38 0.49 -6.75
N GLU A 65 0.60 0.52 -7.84
CA GLU A 65 0.56 1.64 -8.78
C GLU A 65 0.09 2.93 -8.11
N SER A 66 -0.97 2.88 -7.31
CA SER A 66 -1.48 4.04 -6.55
C SER A 66 -0.47 4.55 -5.51
N ALA A 67 0.30 3.64 -4.91
CA ALA A 67 1.38 3.97 -4.00
C ALA A 67 2.64 4.47 -4.73
N GLY A 68 2.65 4.48 -6.06
CA GLY A 68 3.75 4.92 -6.93
C GLY A 68 4.89 3.91 -7.08
N ALA A 69 4.60 2.62 -6.85
CA ALA A 69 5.53 1.53 -7.13
C ALA A 69 5.30 1.00 -8.56
N HIS A 70 6.20 1.34 -9.48
CA HIS A 70 6.13 0.92 -10.88
C HIS A 70 6.63 -0.51 -11.14
N ASP A 71 7.35 -1.11 -10.18
CA ASP A 71 7.76 -2.51 -10.21
C ASP A 71 6.99 -3.30 -9.16
N PHE A 72 6.02 -4.09 -9.63
CA PHE A 72 5.15 -4.89 -8.78
C PHE A 72 5.89 -5.99 -8.00
N ALA A 73 6.95 -6.57 -8.59
CA ALA A 73 7.70 -7.62 -7.92
C ALA A 73 8.54 -7.03 -6.77
N ALA A 74 9.19 -5.89 -7.03
CA ALA A 74 9.93 -5.15 -6.01
C ALA A 74 9.00 -4.65 -4.89
N PHE A 75 7.78 -4.23 -5.22
CA PHE A 75 6.76 -3.88 -4.23
C PHE A 75 6.42 -5.07 -3.33
N CYS A 76 6.11 -6.24 -3.90
CA CYS A 76 5.81 -7.44 -3.12
C CYS A 76 6.98 -7.83 -2.21
N GLU A 77 8.22 -7.80 -2.72
CA GLU A 77 9.42 -8.09 -1.92
C GLU A 77 9.67 -7.04 -0.83
N TRP A 78 9.26 -5.80 -1.03
CA TRP A 78 9.34 -4.77 -0.01
C TRP A 78 8.29 -4.98 1.09
N ILE A 79 7.04 -5.28 0.74
CA ILE A 79 6.00 -5.63 1.72
C ILE A 79 6.42 -6.85 2.54
N ASP A 80 6.87 -7.93 1.88
CA ASP A 80 7.25 -9.18 2.55
C ASP A 80 8.38 -9.01 3.57
N ARG A 81 9.33 -8.11 3.29
CA ARG A 81 10.44 -7.80 4.20
C ARG A 81 10.05 -6.97 5.43
N HIS A 82 8.90 -6.29 5.41
CA HIS A 82 8.50 -5.34 6.46
C HIS A 82 7.15 -5.69 7.14
N ALA A 83 6.45 -6.71 6.64
CA ALA A 83 5.14 -7.15 7.15
C ALA A 83 5.20 -7.60 8.62
#